data_AF-A0A6P7GU08-F1
#
_entry.id   AF-A0A6P7GU08-F1
#
_cell.length_a   1.000
_cell.length_b   1.000
_cell.length_c   1.000
_cell.angle_alpha   90.00
_cell.angle_beta   90.00
_cell.angle_gamma   90.00
#
_symmetry.space_group_name_H-M   'P 1'
#
loop_
_entity.id
_entity.type
_entity.pdbx_description
1 polymer ?
#
loop_
_entity_poly.entity_id
_entity_poly.type
_entity_poly.pdbx_seq_one_letter_code
_entity_poly.pdbx_strand_id
1 'polypeptide(L)'
;MNEIKIEGNDYMAPFKKSEFILRNKAETYGTKVNSLIDVWKSFCTITEKPYDIQQVLEILDWAKLHTLEIVLTPVWKSHEDVYKEQLLSYIDQSEKNLCRKSEVLGQRCRQLLDVAKDPWDDPVLNRLMKEDITIGPAEIAFFCKESAYLISVRISKLCESNCNDFALRLVTYFMECHKKEKNLKIL
;
A
#
# COMPACT_ATOMS: atom_id res chain seq x y z
N MET A 1 -17.32 -4.72 44.66
CA MET A 1 -17.63 -4.65 43.23
C MET A 1 -16.47 -3.91 42.59
N ASN A 2 -15.45 -4.66 42.16
CA ASN A 2 -14.23 -4.06 41.60
C ASN A 2 -14.46 -3.85 40.11
N GLU A 3 -14.51 -2.60 39.69
CA GLU A 3 -14.37 -2.23 38.28
C GLU A 3 -12.98 -2.66 37.82
N ILE A 4 -12.93 -3.75 37.05
CA ILE A 4 -11.75 -4.10 36.28
C ILE A 4 -11.67 -3.04 35.18
N LYS A 5 -10.78 -2.05 35.36
CA LYS A 5 -10.29 -1.26 34.24
C LYS A 5 -9.65 -2.22 33.26
N ILE A 6 -10.29 -2.43 32.11
CA ILE A 6 -9.65 -3.05 30.96
C ILE A 6 -8.57 -2.04 30.55
N GLU A 7 -7.33 -2.29 30.97
CA GLU A 7 -6.17 -1.61 30.40
C GLU A 7 -6.26 -1.79 28.88
N GLY A 8 -6.37 -0.67 28.16
CA GLY A 8 -6.44 -0.69 26.70
C GLY A 8 -5.20 -1.40 26.18
N ASN A 9 -5.39 -2.61 25.65
CA ASN A 9 -4.32 -3.42 25.13
C ASN A 9 -3.72 -2.66 23.93
N ASP A 10 -2.51 -2.12 24.07
CA ASP A 10 -1.81 -1.43 22.99
C ASP A 10 -1.38 -2.46 21.95
N TYR A 11 -2.27 -2.80 21.02
CA TYR A 11 -2.05 -3.77 19.94
C TYR A 11 -0.99 -3.30 18.93
N MET A 12 -0.60 -2.02 18.99
CA MET A 12 0.53 -1.49 18.23
C MET A 12 1.87 -1.68 18.96
N ALA A 13 1.87 -2.09 20.23
CA ALA A 13 3.09 -2.34 21.00
C ALA A 13 4.10 -3.28 20.30
N PRO A 14 3.69 -4.38 19.64
CA PRO A 14 4.62 -5.25 18.90
C PRO A 14 5.35 -4.54 17.75
N PHE A 15 4.78 -3.46 17.22
CA PHE A 15 5.28 -2.74 16.06
C PHE A 15 6.09 -1.49 16.40
N LYS A 16 6.19 -1.09 17.68
CA LYS A 16 6.89 0.15 18.09
C LYS A 16 8.33 0.24 17.59
N LYS A 17 9.08 -0.87 17.66
CA LYS A 17 10.45 -0.93 17.13
C LYS A 17 10.45 -0.70 15.61
N SER A 18 9.56 -1.38 14.90
CA SER A 18 9.46 -1.25 13.45
C SER A 18 9.00 0.14 13.04
N GLU A 19 8.07 0.75 13.77
CA GLU A 19 7.64 2.13 13.54
C GLU A 19 8.79 3.11 13.67
N PHE A 20 9.61 2.98 14.72
CA PHE A 20 10.80 3.80 14.90
C PHE A 20 11.74 3.68 13.70
N ILE A 21 12.05 2.45 13.26
CA ILE A 21 12.97 2.21 12.13
C ILE A 21 12.39 2.77 10.82
N LEU A 22 11.12 2.50 10.52
CA LEU A 22 10.48 2.91 9.27
C LEU A 22 10.42 4.43 9.11
N ARG A 23 10.21 5.16 10.22
CA ARG A 23 10.15 6.63 10.24
C ARG A 23 11.52 7.31 10.32
N ASN A 24 12.54 6.62 10.82
CA ASN A 24 13.85 7.21 11.00
C ASN A 24 14.54 7.45 9.65
N LYS A 25 14.89 8.72 9.35
CA LYS A 25 15.56 9.11 8.09
C LYS A 25 17.01 8.67 8.02
N ALA A 26 17.64 8.38 9.16
CA ALA A 26 19.02 7.92 9.22
C ALA A 26 19.15 6.41 8.93
N GLU A 27 18.04 5.66 8.98
CA GLU A 27 18.06 4.22 8.69
C GLU A 27 18.28 3.94 7.21
N THR A 28 19.10 2.92 6.94
CA THR A 28 19.34 2.46 5.57
C THR A 28 18.06 1.87 4.97
N TYR A 29 17.94 1.95 3.65
CA TYR A 29 16.77 1.42 2.95
C TYR A 29 16.56 -0.08 3.23
N GLY A 30 17.62 -0.90 3.15
CA GLY A 30 17.54 -2.33 3.47
C GLY A 30 17.10 -2.61 4.92
N THR A 31 17.51 -1.79 5.90
CA THR A 31 17.05 -1.94 7.30
C THR A 31 15.56 -1.65 7.41
N LYS A 32 15.05 -0.64 6.69
CA LYS A 32 13.61 -0.36 6.62
C LYS A 32 12.84 -1.50 5.97
N VAL A 33 13.35 -2.07 4.88
CA VAL A 33 12.72 -3.21 4.20
C VAL A 33 12.62 -4.43 5.12
N ASN A 34 13.71 -4.79 5.80
CA ASN A 34 13.70 -5.89 6.77
C ASN A 34 12.71 -5.64 7.92
N SER A 35 12.70 -4.41 8.44
CA SER A 35 11.74 -4.03 9.48
C SER A 35 10.29 -4.12 9.01
N LEU A 36 10.00 -3.79 7.74
CA LEU A 36 8.68 -3.98 7.15
C LEU A 36 8.34 -5.46 6.96
N ILE A 37 9.30 -6.30 6.60
CA ILE A 37 9.11 -7.75 6.53
C ILE A 37 8.75 -8.31 7.92
N ASP A 38 9.43 -7.86 8.98
CA ASP A 38 9.09 -8.25 10.36
C ASP A 38 7.68 -7.80 10.76
N VAL A 39 7.21 -6.64 10.28
CA VAL A 39 5.83 -6.18 10.44
C VAL A 39 4.86 -7.19 9.81
N TRP A 40 5.03 -7.52 8.54
CA TRP A 40 4.13 -8.45 7.84
C TRP A 40 4.18 -9.87 8.41
N LYS A 41 5.35 -10.31 8.86
CA LYS A 41 5.51 -11.58 9.57
C LYS A 41 4.72 -11.59 10.88
N SER A 42 4.82 -10.53 11.67
CA SER A 42 4.07 -10.40 12.94
C SER A 42 2.56 -10.28 12.68
N PHE A 43 2.17 -9.54 11.64
CA PHE A 43 0.78 -9.41 11.22
C PHE A 43 0.20 -10.75 10.76
N CYS A 44 0.97 -11.56 10.03
CA CYS A 44 0.59 -12.93 9.68
C CYS A 44 0.22 -13.73 10.94
N THR A 45 1.07 -13.73 11.97
CA THR A 45 0.80 -14.43 13.24
C THR A 45 -0.46 -13.89 13.97
N ILE A 46 -0.75 -12.59 13.86
CA ILE A 46 -1.98 -12.00 14.43
C ILE A 46 -3.21 -12.53 13.68
N THR A 47 -3.17 -12.54 12.35
CA THR A 47 -4.31 -12.93 11.50
C THR A 47 -4.65 -14.43 11.55
N GLU A 48 -3.71 -15.28 11.95
CA GLU A 48 -3.93 -16.72 12.19
C GLU A 48 -4.90 -17.00 13.35
N LYS A 49 -4.93 -16.12 14.36
CA LYS A 49 -5.72 -16.29 15.58
C LYS A 49 -7.05 -15.54 15.51
N PRO A 50 -8.04 -15.80 16.39
CA PRO A 50 -9.16 -14.89 16.54
C PRO A 50 -8.67 -13.47 16.83
N TYR A 51 -9.23 -12.50 16.15
CA TYR A 51 -8.78 -11.11 16.21
C TYR A 51 -9.98 -10.15 16.24
N ASP A 52 -9.73 -8.96 16.77
CA ASP A 52 -10.64 -7.84 16.62
C ASP A 52 -10.47 -7.20 15.23
N ILE A 53 -11.58 -6.97 14.53
CA ILE A 53 -11.56 -6.46 13.14
C ILE A 53 -11.01 -5.04 13.10
N GLN A 54 -11.34 -4.19 14.07
CA GLN A 54 -10.90 -2.80 14.10
C GLN A 54 -9.39 -2.73 14.30
N GLN A 55 -8.84 -3.53 15.21
CA GLN A 55 -7.39 -3.61 15.43
C GLN A 55 -6.65 -4.09 14.17
N VAL A 56 -7.15 -5.14 13.52
CA VAL A 56 -6.56 -5.66 12.28
C VAL A 56 -6.64 -4.63 11.16
N LEU A 57 -7.74 -3.90 11.04
CA LEU A 57 -7.91 -2.87 10.03
C LEU A 57 -6.85 -1.77 10.19
N GLU A 58 -6.62 -1.31 11.41
CA GLU A 58 -5.64 -0.26 11.69
C GLU A 58 -4.21 -0.71 11.43
N ILE A 59 -3.84 -1.92 11.86
CA ILE A 59 -2.52 -2.49 11.57
C ILE A 59 -2.34 -2.67 10.05
N LEU A 60 -3.37 -3.18 9.36
CA LEU A 60 -3.34 -3.39 7.91
C LEU A 60 -3.16 -2.08 7.16
N ASP A 61 -3.95 -1.05 7.50
CA ASP A 61 -3.85 0.24 6.85
C ASP A 61 -2.46 0.84 7.11
N TRP A 62 -1.95 0.80 8.34
CA TRP A 62 -0.60 1.25 8.68
C TRP A 62 0.51 0.50 7.91
N ALA A 63 0.47 -0.84 7.90
CA ALA A 63 1.43 -1.68 7.19
C ALA A 63 1.37 -1.44 5.68
N LYS A 64 0.18 -1.21 5.13
CA LYS A 64 -0.03 -0.84 3.73
C LYS A 64 0.63 0.49 3.40
N LEU A 65 0.49 1.53 4.24
CA LEU A 65 1.16 2.82 4.01
C LEU A 65 2.67 2.62 3.87
N HIS A 66 3.28 1.93 4.85
CA HIS A 66 4.72 1.70 4.85
C HIS A 66 5.20 0.81 3.71
N THR A 67 4.37 -0.15 3.29
CA THR A 67 4.67 -0.97 2.11
C THR A 67 4.73 -0.12 0.86
N LEU A 68 3.73 0.74 0.64
CA LEU A 68 3.70 1.62 -0.53
C LEU A 68 4.86 2.63 -0.51
N GLU A 69 5.19 3.19 0.65
CA GLU A 69 6.36 4.05 0.79
C GLU A 69 7.67 3.35 0.38
N ILE A 70 7.83 2.07 0.75
CA ILE A 70 9.00 1.29 0.38
C ILE A 70 9.00 0.95 -1.10
N VAL A 71 7.98 0.23 -1.60
CA VAL A 71 8.01 -0.37 -2.94
C VAL A 71 7.88 0.65 -4.08
N LEU A 72 7.33 1.83 -3.80
CA LEU A 72 7.27 2.93 -4.78
C LEU A 72 8.52 3.82 -4.75
N THR A 73 9.41 3.67 -3.78
CA THR A 73 10.68 4.41 -3.80
C THR A 73 11.58 3.88 -4.94
N PRO A 74 12.20 4.74 -5.78
CA PRO A 74 12.95 4.30 -6.96
C PRO A 74 14.04 3.26 -6.68
N VAL A 75 14.67 3.35 -5.50
CA VAL A 75 15.73 2.42 -5.09
C VAL A 75 15.23 0.99 -4.87
N TRP A 76 13.92 0.77 -4.73
CA TRP A 76 13.30 -0.55 -4.60
C TRP A 76 13.75 -1.51 -5.70
N LYS A 77 13.84 -1.05 -6.96
CA LYS A 77 14.18 -1.90 -8.10
C LYS A 77 15.54 -2.60 -7.94
N SER A 78 16.49 -1.92 -7.30
CA SER A 78 17.83 -2.47 -7.02
C SER A 78 17.89 -3.43 -5.82
N HIS A 79 16.77 -3.59 -5.09
CA HIS A 79 16.65 -4.42 -3.90
C HIS A 79 15.59 -5.53 -4.06
N GLU A 80 14.88 -5.58 -5.19
CA GLU A 80 13.81 -6.56 -5.46
C GLU A 80 14.32 -7.99 -5.32
N ASP A 81 15.47 -8.32 -5.92
CA ASP A 81 16.04 -9.68 -5.92
C ASP A 81 16.32 -10.23 -4.52
N VAL A 82 16.51 -9.34 -3.54
CA VAL A 82 16.83 -9.72 -2.15
C VAL A 82 15.57 -9.87 -1.31
N TYR A 83 14.58 -8.97 -1.46
CA TYR A 83 13.49 -8.83 -0.49
C TYR A 83 12.09 -9.10 -1.04
N LYS A 84 11.88 -8.99 -2.35
CA LYS A 84 10.55 -9.01 -2.97
C LYS A 84 9.80 -10.29 -2.67
N GLU A 85 10.44 -11.44 -2.86
CA GLU A 85 9.82 -12.75 -2.61
C GLU A 85 9.34 -12.88 -1.16
N GLN A 86 10.19 -12.53 -0.20
CA GLN A 86 9.87 -12.65 1.22
C GLN A 86 8.75 -11.69 1.63
N LEU A 87 8.81 -10.43 1.16
CA LEU A 87 7.77 -9.43 1.44
C LEU A 87 6.42 -9.89 0.87
N LEU A 88 6.37 -10.28 -0.41
CA LEU A 88 5.14 -10.75 -1.04
C LEU A 88 4.59 -12.00 -0.37
N SER A 89 5.45 -12.94 0.04
CA SER A 89 5.04 -14.17 0.72
C SER A 89 4.28 -13.88 2.02
N TYR A 90 4.73 -12.94 2.86
CA TYR A 90 4.03 -12.62 4.11
C TYR A 90 2.74 -11.82 3.90
N ILE A 91 2.69 -10.95 2.88
CA ILE A 91 1.45 -10.26 2.51
C ILE A 91 0.42 -11.27 2.00
N ASP A 92 0.82 -12.21 1.14
CA ASP A 92 -0.02 -13.30 0.61
C ASP A 92 -0.51 -14.26 1.70
N GLN A 93 0.34 -14.61 2.67
CA GLN A 93 -0.10 -15.41 3.81
C GLN A 93 -1.13 -14.65 4.68
N SER A 94 -0.90 -13.36 4.93
CA SER A 94 -1.85 -12.51 5.67
C SER A 94 -3.18 -12.38 4.91
N GLU A 95 -3.12 -12.24 3.58
CA GLU A 95 -4.29 -12.26 2.70
C GLU A 95 -5.13 -13.52 2.88
N LYS A 96 -4.50 -14.70 2.78
CA LYS A 96 -5.18 -16.00 2.94
C LYS A 96 -5.81 -16.15 4.32
N ASN A 97 -5.11 -15.70 5.36
CA ASN A 97 -5.62 -15.74 6.73
C ASN A 97 -6.84 -14.82 6.92
N LEU A 98 -6.80 -13.62 6.34
CA LEU A 98 -7.87 -12.64 6.42
C LEU A 98 -9.08 -13.03 5.57
N CYS A 99 -8.88 -13.47 4.32
CA CYS A 99 -9.92 -13.84 3.37
C CYS A 99 -10.86 -14.93 3.94
N ARG A 100 -10.32 -15.88 4.70
CA ARG A 100 -11.10 -16.92 5.40
C ARG A 100 -12.16 -16.38 6.36
N LYS A 101 -11.99 -15.16 6.87
CA LYS A 101 -12.86 -14.53 7.88
C LYS A 101 -13.56 -13.28 7.33
N SER A 102 -12.91 -12.53 6.44
CA SER A 102 -13.43 -11.32 5.82
C SER A 102 -12.82 -11.15 4.44
N GLU A 103 -13.65 -11.36 3.42
CA GLU A 103 -13.25 -11.18 2.02
C GLU A 103 -12.82 -9.73 1.72
N VAL A 104 -13.44 -8.75 2.40
CA VAL A 104 -13.08 -7.33 2.26
C VAL A 104 -11.64 -7.06 2.74
N LEU A 105 -11.22 -7.67 3.85
CA LEU A 105 -9.84 -7.53 4.35
C LEU A 105 -8.85 -8.27 3.46
N GLY A 106 -9.21 -9.48 2.99
CA GLY A 106 -8.40 -10.22 2.00
C GLY A 106 -8.20 -9.41 0.71
N GLN A 107 -9.27 -8.82 0.19
CA GLN A 107 -9.21 -7.98 -1.00
C GLN A 107 -8.24 -6.80 -0.86
N ARG A 108 -8.15 -6.16 0.32
CA ARG A 108 -7.19 -5.09 0.57
C ARG A 108 -5.74 -5.57 0.46
N CYS A 109 -5.43 -6.78 0.95
CA CYS A 109 -4.11 -7.38 0.79
C CYS A 109 -3.83 -7.76 -0.67
N ARG A 110 -4.80 -8.32 -1.40
CA ARG A 110 -4.64 -8.62 -2.84
C ARG A 110 -4.35 -7.38 -3.67
N GLN A 111 -5.04 -6.27 -3.41
CA GLN A 111 -4.76 -4.99 -4.05
C GLN A 111 -3.33 -4.50 -3.76
N LEU A 112 -2.86 -4.68 -2.52
CA LEU A 112 -1.48 -4.33 -2.17
C LEU A 112 -0.46 -5.25 -2.85
N LEU A 113 -0.73 -6.56 -2.94
CA LEU A 113 0.13 -7.53 -3.63
C LEU A 113 0.29 -7.19 -5.11
N ASP A 114 -0.80 -6.88 -5.80
CA ASP A 114 -0.77 -6.47 -7.21
C ASP A 114 0.19 -5.29 -7.43
N VAL A 115 0.14 -4.30 -6.54
CA VAL A 115 1.01 -3.12 -6.60
C VAL A 115 2.43 -3.47 -6.21
N ALA A 116 2.66 -4.21 -5.12
CA ALA A 116 3.99 -4.54 -4.64
C ALA A 116 4.76 -5.48 -5.60
N LYS A 117 4.03 -6.28 -6.38
CA LYS A 117 4.61 -7.16 -7.39
C LYS A 117 5.24 -6.36 -8.52
N ASP A 118 4.53 -5.38 -9.07
CA ASP A 118 4.98 -4.61 -10.22
C ASP A 118 4.71 -3.11 -9.98
N PRO A 119 5.47 -2.44 -9.07
CA PRO A 119 5.08 -1.14 -8.54
C PRO A 119 4.92 -0.06 -9.60
N TRP A 120 5.78 -0.03 -10.63
CA TRP A 120 5.76 0.97 -11.69
C TRP A 120 5.51 0.39 -13.09
N ASP A 121 5.38 -0.94 -13.19
CA ASP A 121 5.37 -1.68 -14.45
C ASP A 121 3.94 -1.98 -14.96
N ASP A 122 2.92 -1.29 -14.42
CA ASP A 122 1.56 -1.36 -14.96
C ASP A 122 1.51 -0.72 -16.37
N PRO A 123 0.94 -1.42 -17.39
CA PRO A 123 0.90 -0.90 -18.76
C PRO A 123 0.08 0.38 -18.91
N VAL A 124 -1.02 0.54 -18.17
CA VAL A 124 -1.87 1.73 -18.21
C VAL A 124 -1.13 2.90 -17.57
N LEU A 125 -0.51 2.69 -16.41
CA LEU A 125 0.33 3.69 -15.75
C LEU A 125 1.48 4.16 -16.67
N ASN A 126 2.15 3.24 -17.34
CA ASN A 126 3.24 3.57 -18.25
C ASN A 126 2.78 4.45 -19.43
N ARG A 127 1.62 4.17 -20.01
CA ARG A 127 1.03 5.03 -21.05
C ARG A 127 0.66 6.41 -20.50
N LEU A 128 -0.02 6.46 -19.36
CA LEU A 128 -0.39 7.70 -18.67
C LEU A 128 0.82 8.62 -18.41
N MET A 129 1.99 8.05 -18.16
CA MET A 129 3.22 8.82 -17.90
C MET A 129 3.93 9.25 -19.19
N LYS A 130 3.91 8.45 -20.25
CA LYS A 130 4.81 8.63 -21.41
C LYS A 130 4.14 9.22 -22.65
N GLU A 131 2.83 9.11 -22.76
CA GLU A 131 2.08 9.44 -23.97
C GLU A 131 0.98 10.47 -23.65
N ASP A 132 0.63 11.29 -24.63
CA ASP A 132 -0.61 12.08 -24.58
C ASP A 132 -1.76 11.16 -24.99
N ILE A 133 -2.48 10.64 -24.00
CA ILE A 133 -3.59 9.71 -24.22
C ILE A 133 -4.94 10.36 -24.01
N THR A 134 -5.95 9.82 -24.70
CA THR A 134 -7.35 10.09 -24.39
C THR A 134 -7.82 9.07 -23.35
N ILE A 135 -8.37 9.55 -22.23
CA ILE A 135 -8.93 8.68 -21.18
C ILE A 135 -10.04 7.80 -21.75
N GLY A 136 -9.80 6.50 -21.75
CA GLY A 136 -10.77 5.46 -22.10
C GLY A 136 -11.14 4.56 -20.91
N PRO A 137 -11.86 3.46 -21.17
CA PRO A 137 -12.30 2.53 -20.13
C PRO A 137 -11.15 1.90 -19.33
N ALA A 138 -9.98 1.67 -19.95
CA ALA A 138 -8.83 1.08 -19.28
C ALA A 138 -8.22 2.04 -18.23
N GLU A 139 -8.10 3.31 -18.57
CA GLU A 139 -7.60 4.35 -17.67
C GLU A 139 -8.59 4.61 -16.53
N ILE A 140 -9.90 4.61 -16.80
CA ILE A 140 -10.93 4.69 -15.76
C ILE A 140 -10.83 3.49 -14.81
N ALA A 141 -10.75 2.26 -15.35
CA ALA A 141 -10.61 1.06 -14.54
C ALA A 141 -9.34 1.08 -13.69
N PHE A 142 -8.22 1.58 -14.23
CA PHE A 142 -6.98 1.78 -13.50
C PHE A 142 -7.18 2.70 -12.29
N PHE A 143 -7.77 3.89 -12.48
CA PHE A 143 -8.01 4.83 -11.36
C PHE A 143 -9.15 4.40 -10.41
N CYS A 144 -10.05 3.51 -10.82
CA CYS A 144 -11.00 2.86 -9.91
C CYS A 144 -10.32 1.76 -9.08
N LYS A 145 -9.33 1.06 -9.64
CA LYS A 145 -8.54 0.04 -8.96
C LYS A 145 -7.56 0.68 -7.96
N GLU A 146 -6.83 1.70 -8.39
CA GLU A 146 -5.91 2.43 -7.52
C GLU A 146 -6.67 3.39 -6.61
N SER A 147 -6.46 3.30 -5.30
CA SER A 147 -7.07 4.28 -4.39
C SER A 147 -6.47 5.67 -4.59
N ALA A 148 -7.24 6.71 -4.28
CA ALA A 148 -6.72 8.10 -4.27
C ALA A 148 -5.45 8.24 -3.41
N TYR A 149 -5.36 7.46 -2.34
CA TYR A 149 -4.15 7.37 -1.52
C TYR A 149 -2.96 6.82 -2.31
N LEU A 150 -3.09 5.69 -3.02
CA LEU A 150 -2.01 5.12 -3.83
C LEU A 150 -1.52 6.11 -4.89
N ILE A 151 -2.45 6.76 -5.60
CA ILE A 151 -2.12 7.80 -6.57
C ILE A 151 -1.34 8.95 -5.92
N SER A 152 -1.75 9.39 -4.73
CA SER A 152 -1.04 10.45 -4.00
C SER A 152 0.40 10.05 -3.64
N VAL A 153 0.64 8.80 -3.24
CA VAL A 153 1.99 8.29 -2.94
C VAL A 153 2.83 8.24 -4.21
N ARG A 154 2.29 7.74 -5.32
CA ARG A 154 2.98 7.74 -6.62
C ARG A 154 3.41 9.14 -7.03
N ILE A 155 2.50 10.12 -6.94
CA ILE A 155 2.79 11.53 -7.23
C ILE A 155 3.92 12.04 -6.33
N SER A 156 3.85 11.78 -5.02
CA SER A 156 4.92 12.16 -4.08
C SER A 156 6.27 11.57 -4.48
N LYS A 157 6.32 10.27 -4.79
CA LYS A 157 7.56 9.58 -5.19
C LYS A 157 8.13 10.10 -6.50
N LEU A 158 7.28 10.45 -7.46
CA LEU A 158 7.72 11.10 -8.69
C LEU A 158 8.33 12.48 -8.40
N CYS A 159 7.69 13.31 -7.57
CA CYS A 159 8.22 14.61 -7.17
C CYS A 159 9.54 14.50 -6.40
N GLU A 160 9.64 13.57 -5.43
CA GLU A 160 10.86 13.27 -4.66
C GLU A 160 12.03 12.86 -5.59
N SER A 161 11.72 12.26 -6.73
CA SER A 161 12.68 11.82 -7.75
C SER A 161 12.96 12.86 -8.83
N ASN A 162 12.44 14.08 -8.69
CA ASN A 162 12.48 15.15 -9.71
C ASN A 162 11.80 14.80 -11.05
N CYS A 163 10.87 13.84 -11.05
CA CYS A 163 10.05 13.45 -12.20
C CYS A 163 8.76 14.26 -12.28
N ASN A 164 8.86 15.59 -12.17
CA ASN A 164 7.70 16.49 -12.02
C ASN A 164 6.74 16.43 -13.22
N ASP A 165 7.24 16.20 -14.44
CA ASP A 165 6.40 16.09 -15.64
C ASP A 165 5.50 14.85 -15.57
N PHE A 166 6.03 13.71 -15.12
CA PHE A 166 5.24 12.49 -14.91
C PHE A 166 4.23 12.67 -13.77
N ALA A 167 4.63 13.35 -12.70
CA ALA A 167 3.72 13.68 -11.59
C ALA A 167 2.55 14.55 -12.07
N LEU A 168 2.84 15.59 -12.87
CA LEU A 168 1.86 16.49 -13.44
C LEU A 168 0.90 15.76 -14.40
N ARG A 169 1.41 14.86 -15.24
CA ARG A 169 0.58 14.03 -16.12
C ARG A 169 -0.37 13.13 -15.31
N LEU A 170 0.17 12.42 -14.32
CA LEU A 170 -0.62 11.50 -13.50
C LEU A 170 -1.74 12.22 -12.75
N VAL A 171 -1.46 13.38 -12.13
CA VAL A 171 -2.51 14.16 -11.45
C VAL A 171 -3.53 14.72 -12.45
N THR A 172 -3.10 15.13 -13.65
CA THR A 172 -4.01 15.66 -14.67
C THR A 172 -5.03 14.60 -15.09
N TYR A 173 -4.55 13.40 -15.46
CA TYR A 173 -5.43 12.31 -15.87
C TYR A 173 -6.31 11.79 -14.73
N PHE A 174 -5.79 11.74 -13.50
CA PHE A 174 -6.59 11.40 -12.32
C PHE A 174 -7.77 12.38 -12.13
N MET A 175 -7.49 13.68 -12.22
CA MET A 175 -8.51 14.73 -12.07
C MET A 175 -9.54 14.72 -13.20
N GLU A 176 -9.12 14.44 -14.43
CA GLU A 176 -10.02 14.29 -15.56
C GLU A 176 -10.93 13.05 -15.42
N CYS A 177 -10.39 11.91 -15.00
CA CYS A 177 -11.18 10.71 -14.73
C CYS A 177 -12.23 10.96 -13.66
N HIS A 178 -11.84 11.60 -12.55
CA HIS A 178 -12.75 11.91 -11.46
C HIS A 178 -13.86 12.91 -11.86
N LYS A 179 -13.56 13.86 -12.75
CA LYS A 179 -14.59 14.75 -13.34
C LYS A 179 -15.58 13.96 -14.21
N LYS A 180 -15.09 13.05 -15.06
CA LYS A 180 -15.95 12.21 -15.91
C LYS A 180 -16.84 11.28 -15.09
N GLU A 181 -16.31 10.66 -14.03
CA GLU A 181 -17.08 9.80 -13.12
C GLU A 181 -18.21 10.58 -12.44
N LYS A 182 -17.95 11.81 -11.96
CA LYS A 182 -18.99 12.67 -11.38
C LYS A 182 -20.10 13.00 -12.36
N ASN A 183 -19.76 13.27 -13.62
CA ASN A 183 -20.76 13.57 -14.65
C ASN A 183 -21.59 12.34 -15.04
N LEU A 184 -21.03 11.13 -14.94
CA LEU A 184 -21.75 9.88 -15.19
C LEU A 184 -22.70 9.49 -14.05
N LYS A 185 -22.47 9.96 -12.82
CA LYS A 185 -23.36 9.74 -11.65
C LYS A 185 -24.55 10.72 -11.58
N ILE A 186 -24.67 11.65 -12.53
CA ILE A 186 -25.75 12.65 -12.61
C ILE A 186 -26.77 12.28 -13.72
N LEU A 187 -26.56 11.16 -14.42
CA LEU A 187 -27.53 10.50 -15.30
C LEU A 187 -28.10 9.24 -14.62
#